data_AF-A0A7Y2CL08-F1
#
_entry.id   AF-A0A7Y2CL08-F1
#
_cell.length_a   1.000
_cell.length_b   1.000
_cell.length_c   1.000
_cell.angle_alpha   90.00
_cell.angle_beta   90.00
_cell.angle_gamma   90.00
#
_symmetry.space_group_name_H-M   'P 1'
#
loop_
_entity.id
_entity.type
_entity.pdbx_description
1 polymer ?
#
loop_
_entity_poly.entity_id
_entity_poly.type
_entity_poly.pdbx_seq_one_letter_code
_entity_poly.pdbx_strand_id
1 'polypeptide(L)'
;MARDSPRRLRGRFAGSGLVLLALAASLAGAEVVVRAAGLVPPAKRLSVDGRDASYVRSSNPALAYELRPNLTGEHGTLVTNSLGCRDVERSRTKPPGVRRVLLLGDSVVEGDGIPDRDDTISRQWERRFPDDGVEVLNFGVSGFCTRSAVEFLSVRGVDLNPDDAVLLFVENDFHCFSRRDLELGAHRPELVN
;
A
#
# COMPACT_ATOMS: atom_id res chain seq x y z
N MET A 1 56.05 -26.05 -28.75
CA MET A 1 55.44 -25.86 -27.41
C MET A 1 55.69 -24.41 -26.99
N ALA A 2 54.82 -23.49 -27.42
CA ALA A 2 55.01 -22.05 -27.25
C ALA A 2 54.62 -21.63 -25.82
N ARG A 3 55.59 -21.06 -25.10
CA ARG A 3 55.38 -20.49 -23.76
C ARG A 3 54.57 -19.20 -23.88
N ASP A 4 53.36 -19.23 -23.36
CA ASP A 4 52.51 -18.05 -23.23
C ASP A 4 53.24 -17.00 -22.37
N SER A 5 53.55 -15.86 -22.97
CA SER A 5 54.34 -14.79 -22.35
C SER A 5 53.54 -14.09 -21.23
N PRO A 6 54.11 -13.88 -20.02
CA PRO A 6 53.41 -13.33 -18.85
C PRO A 6 52.91 -11.88 -19.02
N ARG A 7 53.33 -11.18 -20.08
CA ARG A 7 52.87 -9.83 -20.44
C ARG A 7 51.42 -9.80 -20.96
N ARG A 8 50.93 -10.86 -21.61
CA ARG A 8 49.57 -10.91 -22.18
C ARG A 8 48.47 -11.08 -21.12
N LEU A 9 48.74 -11.80 -20.02
CA LEU A 9 47.79 -11.91 -18.90
C LEU A 9 47.67 -10.62 -18.09
N ARG A 10 48.78 -9.93 -17.80
CA ARG A 10 48.77 -8.65 -17.03
C ARG A 10 47.94 -7.55 -17.71
N GLY A 11 47.96 -7.46 -19.04
CA GLY A 11 47.16 -6.48 -19.79
C GLY A 11 45.64 -6.75 -19.76
N ARG A 12 45.24 -8.03 -19.69
CA ARG A 12 43.81 -8.42 -19.59
C ARG A 12 43.23 -8.09 -18.21
N PHE A 13 43.98 -8.34 -17.13
CA PHE A 13 43.54 -7.98 -15.78
C PHE A 13 43.47 -6.46 -15.55
N ALA A 14 44.41 -5.69 -16.12
CA ALA A 14 44.37 -4.24 -16.07
C ALA A 14 43.17 -3.65 -16.84
N GLY A 15 42.84 -4.21 -18.01
CA GLY A 15 41.66 -3.81 -18.80
C GLY A 15 40.35 -4.12 -18.09
N SER A 16 40.20 -5.32 -17.51
CA SER A 16 39.01 -5.69 -16.74
C SER A 16 38.83 -4.83 -15.49
N GLY A 17 39.93 -4.49 -14.80
CA GLY A 17 39.91 -3.59 -13.65
C GLY A 17 39.40 -2.19 -14.01
N LEU A 18 39.85 -1.64 -15.14
CA LEU A 18 39.40 -0.33 -15.62
C LEU A 18 37.91 -0.34 -16.01
N VAL A 19 37.44 -1.40 -16.66
CA VAL A 19 36.02 -1.54 -17.02
C VAL A 19 35.13 -1.62 -15.77
N LEU A 20 35.53 -2.39 -14.76
CA LEU A 20 34.79 -2.46 -13.49
C LEU A 20 34.77 -1.12 -12.75
N LEU A 21 35.89 -0.39 -12.75
CA LEU A 21 35.98 0.94 -12.15
C LEU A 21 35.10 1.96 -12.88
N ALA A 22 35.11 1.93 -14.22
CA ALA A 22 34.26 2.79 -15.04
C ALA A 22 32.78 2.48 -14.81
N LEU A 23 32.39 1.20 -14.79
CA LEU A 23 31.03 0.79 -14.50
C LEU A 23 30.58 1.24 -13.11
N ALA A 24 31.40 1.03 -12.08
CA ALA A 24 31.10 1.47 -10.72
C ALA A 24 30.96 2.99 -10.64
N ALA A 25 31.85 3.75 -11.29
CA ALA A 25 31.77 5.21 -11.35
C ALA A 25 30.52 5.70 -12.10
N SER A 26 30.16 5.07 -13.21
CA SER A 26 28.94 5.38 -13.95
C SER A 26 27.67 5.10 -13.15
N LEU A 27 27.60 3.97 -12.45
CA LEU A 27 26.48 3.64 -11.57
C LEU A 27 26.38 4.60 -10.38
N ALA A 28 27.51 4.95 -9.76
CA ALA A 28 27.55 5.94 -8.69
C ALA A 28 27.11 7.33 -9.19
N GLY A 29 27.57 7.74 -10.37
CA GLY A 29 27.15 8.99 -11.00
C GLY A 29 25.65 9.02 -11.30
N ALA A 30 25.10 7.93 -11.85
CA ALA A 30 23.67 7.79 -12.10
C ALA A 30 22.83 7.88 -10.81
N GLU A 31 23.24 7.19 -9.74
CA GLU A 31 22.59 7.27 -8.43
C GLU A 31 22.60 8.70 -7.86
N VAL A 32 23.73 9.40 -7.97
CA VAL A 32 23.85 10.80 -7.52
C VAL A 32 22.88 11.69 -8.31
N VAL A 33 22.82 11.56 -9.63
CA VAL A 33 21.89 12.32 -10.47
C VAL A 33 20.45 12.02 -10.08
N VAL A 34 20.10 10.75 -9.94
CA VAL A 34 18.76 10.29 -9.55
C VAL A 34 18.33 10.88 -8.19
N ARG A 35 19.22 10.88 -7.20
CA ARG A 35 18.95 11.48 -5.87
C ARG A 35 18.90 13.00 -5.91
N ALA A 36 19.85 13.65 -6.58
CA ALA A 36 19.94 15.12 -6.62
C ALA A 36 18.79 15.74 -7.42
N ALA A 37 18.33 15.07 -8.47
CA ALA A 37 17.17 15.49 -9.25
C ALA A 37 15.83 15.04 -8.64
N GLY A 38 15.84 14.34 -7.49
CA GLY A 38 14.62 13.88 -6.83
C GLY A 38 13.78 12.93 -7.69
N LEU A 39 14.42 12.17 -8.59
CA LEU A 39 13.74 11.31 -9.56
C LEU A 39 13.26 9.99 -8.93
N VAL A 40 13.68 9.68 -7.70
CA VAL A 40 13.13 8.55 -6.95
C VAL A 40 11.81 8.99 -6.33
N PRO A 41 10.67 8.39 -6.71
CA PRO A 41 9.42 8.64 -6.01
C PRO A 41 9.60 8.29 -4.54
N PRO A 42 9.07 9.08 -3.60
CA PRO A 42 9.12 8.73 -2.19
C PRO A 42 8.44 7.37 -1.99
N ALA A 43 9.24 6.35 -1.67
CA ALA A 43 8.70 5.03 -1.35
C ALA A 43 8.07 5.09 0.04
N LYS A 44 6.76 4.92 0.13
CA LYS A 44 6.07 4.76 1.42
C LYS A 44 6.50 3.45 2.05
N ARG A 45 7.33 3.54 3.10
CA ARG A 45 7.64 2.39 3.95
C ARG A 45 6.50 2.19 4.93
N LEU A 46 5.81 1.06 4.81
CA LEU A 46 4.82 0.63 5.79
C LEU A 46 5.55 0.12 7.03
N SER A 47 5.61 0.95 8.06
CA SER A 47 6.06 0.50 9.38
C SER A 47 4.89 -0.11 10.13
N VAL A 48 5.08 -1.32 10.63
CA VAL A 48 4.12 -2.05 11.48
C VAL A 48 4.62 -2.24 12.92
N ASP A 49 5.87 -1.84 13.16
CA ASP A 49 6.56 -2.04 14.43
C ASP A 49 6.87 -0.66 15.06
N GLY A 50 6.64 -0.53 16.37
CA GLY A 50 6.92 0.69 17.14
C GLY A 50 5.69 1.54 17.50
N ARG A 51 5.87 2.43 18.48
CA ARG A 51 4.80 3.28 19.04
C ARG A 51 4.24 4.28 18.01
N ASP A 52 5.01 4.67 17.01
CA ASP A 52 4.59 5.70 16.04
C ASP A 52 4.20 5.11 14.67
N ALA A 53 4.12 3.78 14.57
CA ALA A 53 3.71 3.12 13.34
C ALA A 53 2.22 3.35 13.05
N SER A 54 1.90 3.80 11.84
CA SER A 54 0.50 3.99 11.42
C SER A 54 -0.23 2.68 11.13
N TYR A 55 0.51 1.58 11.02
CA TYR A 55 -0.01 0.24 10.80
C TYR A 55 0.34 -0.68 11.97
N VAL A 56 -0.42 -1.76 12.10
CA VAL A 56 -0.18 -2.85 13.04
C VAL A 56 -0.26 -4.18 12.30
N ARG A 57 0.47 -5.18 12.76
CA ARG A 57 0.35 -6.54 12.22
C ARG A 57 -1.05 -7.08 12.49
N SER A 58 -1.68 -7.63 11.46
CA SER A 58 -2.96 -8.30 11.60
C SER A 58 -2.76 -9.71 12.14
N SER A 59 -3.65 -10.15 13.01
CA SER A 59 -3.75 -11.58 13.37
C SER A 59 -4.32 -12.42 12.23
N ASN A 60 -4.99 -11.80 11.26
CA ASN A 60 -5.46 -12.44 10.05
C ASN A 60 -4.34 -12.47 8.98
N PRO A 61 -3.81 -13.65 8.63
CA PRO A 61 -2.70 -13.76 7.68
C PRO A 61 -3.07 -13.30 6.26
N ALA A 62 -4.36 -13.27 5.90
CA ALA A 62 -4.82 -12.77 4.60
C ALA A 62 -4.80 -11.23 4.51
N LEU A 63 -4.80 -10.53 5.65
CA LEU A 63 -4.63 -9.06 5.71
C LEU A 63 -3.17 -8.67 5.90
N ALA A 64 -2.39 -9.48 6.63
CA ALA A 64 -1.01 -9.25 7.06
C ALA A 64 -0.81 -8.04 7.99
N TYR A 65 -1.42 -6.90 7.69
CA TYR A 65 -1.41 -5.68 8.50
C TYR A 65 -2.70 -4.88 8.32
N GLU A 66 -2.93 -3.96 9.24
CA GLU A 66 -4.10 -3.08 9.26
C GLU A 66 -3.67 -1.69 9.72
N LEU A 67 -4.47 -0.68 9.43
CA LEU A 67 -4.32 0.63 10.04
C LEU A 67 -4.52 0.52 11.55
N ARG A 68 -3.67 1.19 12.32
CA ARG A 68 -3.85 1.27 13.77
C ARG A 68 -5.11 2.09 14.08
N PRO A 69 -6.02 1.63 14.94
CA PRO A 69 -7.15 2.44 15.40
C PRO A 69 -6.71 3.62 16.28
N ASN A 70 -7.53 4.67 16.30
CA ASN A 70 -7.37 5.84 17.16
C ASN A 70 -6.01 6.55 17.00
N LEU A 71 -5.47 6.61 15.77
CA LEU A 71 -4.29 7.42 15.50
C LEU A 71 -4.66 8.90 15.52
N THR A 72 -3.96 9.65 16.36
CA THR A 72 -4.00 11.11 16.39
C THR A 72 -2.87 11.70 15.55
N GLY A 73 -3.01 12.95 15.09
CA GLY A 73 -2.01 13.65 14.27
C GLY A 73 -0.64 13.85 14.94
N GLU A 74 -0.50 13.49 16.22
CA GLU A 74 0.79 13.42 16.93
C GLU A 74 1.66 12.25 16.46
N HIS A 75 1.06 11.20 15.89
CA HIS A 75 1.74 9.99 15.40
C HIS A 75 2.02 10.02 13.88
N GLY A 76 2.01 11.21 13.28
CA GLY A 76 2.19 11.43 11.84
C GLY A 76 1.00 12.13 11.19
N THR A 77 1.02 12.26 9.87
CA THR A 77 -0.07 12.89 9.09
C THR A 77 -1.33 12.03 9.02
N LEU A 78 -1.23 10.73 9.32
CA LEU A 78 -2.34 9.80 9.24
C LEU A 78 -3.16 9.78 10.53
N VAL A 79 -4.45 10.13 10.41
CA VAL A 79 -5.43 10.08 11.49
C VAL A 79 -6.45 8.99 11.20
N THR A 80 -6.75 8.15 12.19
CA THR A 80 -7.71 7.04 12.04
C THR A 80 -8.74 7.05 13.15
N ASN A 81 -9.93 6.56 12.84
CA ASN A 81 -11.04 6.44 13.79
C ASN A 81 -10.92 5.18 14.67
N SER A 82 -11.90 4.99 15.57
CA SER A 82 -11.93 3.83 16.46
C SER A 82 -12.09 2.48 15.75
N LEU A 83 -12.57 2.48 14.50
CA LEU A 83 -12.70 1.29 13.67
C LEU A 83 -11.41 0.90 12.96
N GLY A 84 -10.35 1.72 13.05
CA GLY A 84 -9.11 1.51 12.31
C GLY A 84 -9.21 1.91 10.84
N CYS A 85 -10.01 2.92 10.53
CA CYS A 85 -10.17 3.46 9.18
C CYS A 85 -9.67 4.91 9.13
N ARG A 86 -9.10 5.35 8.00
CA ARG A 86 -8.77 6.77 7.78
C ARG A 86 -10.02 7.58 7.44
N ASP A 87 -10.91 7.72 8.42
CA ASP A 87 -12.19 8.42 8.28
C ASP A 87 -12.50 9.25 9.54
N VAL A 88 -13.59 10.02 9.50
CA VAL A 88 -14.23 10.56 10.72
C VAL A 88 -14.67 9.42 11.64
N GLU A 89 -15.04 9.73 12.87
CA GLU A 89 -15.58 8.71 13.76
C GLU A 89 -16.91 8.17 13.22
N ARG A 90 -17.10 6.84 13.27
CA ARG A 90 -18.27 6.17 12.69
C ARG A 90 -18.87 5.22 13.71
N SER A 91 -20.20 5.25 13.82
CA SER A 91 -20.91 4.30 14.65
C SER A 91 -20.91 2.92 14.00
N ARG A 92 -20.59 1.87 14.78
CA ARG A 92 -20.75 0.47 14.37
C ARG A 92 -22.20 0.20 13.96
N THR A 93 -23.15 0.59 14.80
CA THR A 93 -24.58 0.50 14.49
C THR A 93 -24.94 1.55 13.43
N LYS A 94 -25.48 1.10 12.29
CA LYS A 94 -25.95 1.99 11.23
C LYS A 94 -27.12 2.85 11.74
N PRO A 95 -27.05 4.19 11.64
CA PRO A 95 -28.16 5.05 12.03
C PRO A 95 -29.42 4.78 11.17
N PRO A 96 -30.64 4.95 11.71
CA PRO A 96 -31.86 4.82 10.93
C PRO A 96 -31.91 5.84 9.78
N GLY A 97 -32.36 5.39 8.60
CA GLY A 97 -32.49 6.25 7.42
C GLY A 97 -31.17 6.60 6.73
N VAL A 98 -30.02 6.13 7.23
CA VAL A 98 -28.72 6.34 6.61
C VAL A 98 -28.42 5.23 5.61
N ARG A 99 -27.99 5.60 4.40
CA ARG A 99 -27.40 4.68 3.43
C ARG A 99 -25.89 4.61 3.65
N ARG A 100 -25.38 3.41 3.93
CA ARG A 100 -23.97 3.20 4.24
C ARG A 100 -23.25 2.49 3.11
N VAL A 101 -22.24 3.15 2.56
CA VAL A 101 -21.36 2.63 1.51
C VAL A 101 -19.99 2.33 2.12
N LEU A 102 -19.46 1.12 1.88
CA LEU A 102 -18.04 0.83 2.13
C LEU A 102 -17.27 1.01 0.83
N LEU A 103 -16.34 1.98 0.80
CA LEU A 103 -15.41 2.13 -0.30
C LEU A 103 -14.16 1.31 0.01
N LEU A 104 -14.01 0.18 -0.66
CA LEU A 104 -12.90 -0.75 -0.51
C LEU A 104 -11.77 -0.39 -1.46
N GLY A 105 -10.52 -0.59 -1.03
CA GLY A 105 -9.38 -0.46 -1.91
C GLY A 105 -8.07 -0.43 -1.14
N ASP A 106 -7.11 0.28 -1.71
CA ASP A 106 -5.73 0.32 -1.26
C ASP A 106 -5.30 1.74 -0.84
N SER A 107 -4.06 2.13 -1.16
CA SER A 107 -3.53 3.48 -0.96
C SER A 107 -4.38 4.58 -1.61
N VAL A 108 -5.05 4.32 -2.74
CA VAL A 108 -5.87 5.35 -3.40
C VAL A 108 -7.11 5.67 -2.56
N VAL A 109 -7.74 4.65 -2.00
CA VAL A 109 -8.88 4.83 -1.10
C VAL A 109 -8.42 5.34 0.25
N GLU A 110 -7.33 4.80 0.83
CA GLU A 110 -6.73 5.31 2.08
C GLU A 110 -6.39 6.81 1.96
N GLY A 111 -6.12 7.29 0.75
CA GLY A 111 -5.71 8.67 0.50
C GLY A 111 -4.24 8.88 0.80
N ASP A 112 -3.39 7.97 0.34
CA ASP A 112 -1.95 8.13 0.46
C ASP A 112 -1.48 9.40 -0.27
N GLY A 113 -0.57 10.14 0.36
CA GLY A 113 -0.12 11.44 -0.13
C GLY A 113 -1.12 12.59 0.06
N ILE A 114 -2.35 12.34 0.51
CA ILE A 114 -3.32 13.39 0.84
C ILE A 114 -3.06 13.88 2.28
N PRO A 115 -2.77 15.17 2.51
CA PRO A 115 -2.52 15.69 3.85
C PRO A 115 -3.77 15.70 4.73
N ASP A 116 -4.87 16.28 4.22
CA ASP A 116 -6.14 16.35 4.93
C ASP A 116 -7.01 15.14 4.62
N ARG A 117 -7.50 14.46 5.65
CA ARG A 117 -8.43 13.34 5.49
C ARG A 117 -9.71 13.78 4.78
N ASP A 118 -10.15 15.01 4.94
CA ASP A 118 -11.35 15.53 4.29
C ASP A 118 -11.24 15.63 2.76
N ASP A 119 -10.01 15.54 2.23
CA ASP A 119 -9.74 15.50 0.78
C ASP A 119 -9.67 14.08 0.20
N THR A 120 -9.86 13.05 1.04
CA THR A 120 -9.94 11.66 0.56
C THR A 120 -11.21 11.43 -0.29
N ILE A 121 -11.11 10.49 -1.24
CA ILE A 121 -12.22 10.17 -2.15
C ILE A 121 -13.52 9.80 -1.42
N SER A 122 -13.43 9.10 -0.28
CA SER A 122 -14.60 8.74 0.53
C SER A 122 -15.27 9.98 1.13
N ARG A 123 -14.50 10.92 1.70
CA ARG A 123 -15.03 12.16 2.29
C ARG A 123 -15.60 13.09 1.23
N GLN A 124 -14.92 13.22 0.09
CA GLN A 124 -15.38 14.03 -1.03
C GLN A 124 -16.65 13.44 -1.67
N TRP A 125 -16.75 12.11 -1.76
CA TRP A 125 -17.97 11.44 -2.21
C TRP A 125 -19.14 11.70 -1.24
N GLU A 126 -18.96 11.46 0.06
CA GLU A 126 -20.01 11.71 1.05
C GLU A 126 -20.54 13.15 0.99
N ARG A 127 -19.63 14.14 0.88
CA ARG A 127 -19.98 15.57 0.79
C ARG A 127 -20.78 15.93 -0.46
N ARG A 128 -20.82 15.07 -1.48
CA ARG A 128 -21.62 15.29 -2.69
C ARG A 128 -23.12 15.03 -2.46
N PHE A 129 -23.47 14.37 -1.37
CA PHE A 129 -24.82 13.94 -0.99
C PHE A 129 -25.19 14.39 0.45
N PRO A 130 -25.08 15.69 0.78
CA PRO A 130 -25.20 16.17 2.17
C PRO A 130 -26.61 15.97 2.78
N ASP A 131 -27.65 15.97 1.94
CA ASP A 131 -29.05 15.89 2.37
C ASP A 131 -29.62 14.45 2.30
N ASP A 132 -28.89 13.50 1.72
CA ASP A 132 -29.38 12.15 1.43
C ASP A 132 -29.07 11.13 2.53
N GLY A 133 -28.50 11.57 3.65
CA GLY A 133 -28.13 10.69 4.76
C GLY A 133 -27.16 9.58 4.34
N VAL A 134 -26.19 9.89 3.46
CA VAL A 134 -25.21 8.91 2.98
C VAL A 134 -23.97 8.95 3.88
N GLU A 135 -23.50 7.78 4.31
CA GLU A 135 -22.17 7.61 4.90
C GLU A 135 -21.28 6.84 3.92
N VAL A 136 -20.13 7.39 3.55
CA VAL A 136 -19.11 6.68 2.75
C VAL A 136 -17.90 6.40 3.63
N LEU A 137 -17.75 5.14 4.03
CA LEU A 137 -16.70 4.69 4.92
C LEU A 137 -15.45 4.31 4.13
N ASN A 138 -14.32 4.85 4.57
CA ASN A 138 -13.02 4.55 3.98
C ASN A 138 -12.52 3.17 4.44
N PHE A 139 -12.59 2.18 3.56
CA PHE A 139 -12.06 0.83 3.76
C PHE A 139 -10.80 0.59 2.91
N GLY A 140 -10.02 1.65 2.68
CA GLY A 140 -8.74 1.60 1.99
C GLY A 140 -7.58 1.36 2.96
N VAL A 141 -6.68 0.44 2.60
CA VAL A 141 -5.42 0.22 3.33
C VAL A 141 -4.27 0.08 2.33
N SER A 142 -3.24 0.91 2.48
CA SER A 142 -2.10 0.95 1.55
C SER A 142 -1.47 -0.42 1.37
N GLY A 143 -1.29 -0.82 0.10
CA GLY A 143 -0.71 -2.11 -0.27
C GLY A 143 -1.67 -3.30 -0.18
N PHE A 144 -2.95 -3.10 0.18
CA PHE A 144 -3.96 -4.12 -0.08
C PHE A 144 -4.11 -4.36 -1.57
N CYS A 145 -4.40 -5.61 -1.91
CA CYS A 145 -4.96 -5.97 -3.20
C CYS A 145 -6.44 -6.36 -3.02
N THR A 146 -7.12 -6.66 -4.12
CA THR A 146 -8.53 -7.09 -4.13
C THR A 146 -8.83 -8.23 -3.15
N ARG A 147 -7.93 -9.21 -3.00
CA ARG A 147 -8.13 -10.31 -2.04
C ARG A 147 -8.15 -9.82 -0.59
N SER A 148 -7.22 -8.95 -0.21
CA SER A 148 -7.15 -8.38 1.14
C SER A 148 -8.33 -7.43 1.39
N ALA A 149 -8.76 -6.67 0.38
CA ALA A 149 -9.96 -5.83 0.46
C ALA A 149 -11.24 -6.66 0.70
N VAL A 150 -11.39 -7.79 -0.01
CA VAL A 150 -12.52 -8.72 0.19
C VAL A 150 -12.46 -9.39 1.56
N GLU A 151 -11.29 -9.82 2.02
CA GLU A 151 -11.13 -10.36 3.37
C GLU A 151 -11.49 -9.30 4.43
N PHE A 152 -11.05 -8.06 4.25
CA PHE A 152 -11.33 -6.97 5.18
C PHE A 152 -12.82 -6.63 5.23
N LEU A 153 -13.49 -6.62 4.07
CA LEU A 153 -14.96 -6.57 4.00
C LEU A 153 -15.58 -7.71 4.82
N SER A 154 -15.15 -8.95 4.59
CA SER A 154 -15.74 -10.14 5.23
C SER A 154 -15.58 -10.15 6.75
N VAL A 155 -14.40 -9.77 7.26
CA VAL A 155 -14.09 -9.88 8.70
C VAL A 155 -14.43 -8.61 9.50
N ARG A 156 -14.67 -7.48 8.83
CA ARG A 156 -14.89 -6.17 9.50
C ARG A 156 -16.02 -5.36 8.91
N GLY A 157 -16.19 -5.38 7.60
CA GLY A 157 -17.17 -4.55 6.90
C GLY A 157 -18.60 -5.05 7.04
N VAL A 158 -18.83 -6.37 7.00
CA VAL A 158 -20.19 -6.96 7.06
C VAL A 158 -20.94 -6.55 8.33
N ASP A 159 -20.25 -6.51 9.47
CA ASP A 159 -20.84 -6.15 10.77
C ASP A 159 -21.28 -4.68 10.85
N LEU A 160 -20.85 -3.82 9.92
CA LEU A 160 -21.29 -2.43 9.83
C LEU A 160 -22.62 -2.27 9.09
N ASN A 161 -23.23 -3.38 8.64
CA ASN A 161 -24.51 -3.42 7.92
C ASN A 161 -24.56 -2.46 6.72
N PRO A 162 -23.59 -2.51 5.79
CA PRO A 162 -23.57 -1.62 4.64
C PRO A 162 -24.70 -1.95 3.66
N ASP A 163 -25.18 -0.93 2.96
CA ASP A 163 -26.13 -1.08 1.84
C ASP A 163 -25.39 -1.39 0.54
N ASP A 164 -24.17 -0.85 0.38
CA ASP A 164 -23.33 -1.04 -0.79
C ASP A 164 -21.86 -1.24 -0.39
N ALA A 165 -21.16 -2.07 -1.17
CA ALA A 165 -19.70 -2.17 -1.15
C ALA A 165 -19.17 -1.85 -2.54
N VAL A 166 -18.29 -0.87 -2.63
CA VAL A 166 -17.69 -0.42 -3.90
C VAL A 166 -16.19 -0.64 -3.84
N LEU A 167 -15.68 -1.46 -4.74
CA LEU A 167 -14.24 -1.70 -4.88
C LEU A 167 -13.65 -0.70 -5.88
N LEU A 168 -12.70 0.10 -5.42
CA LEU A 168 -11.82 0.86 -6.29
C LEU A 168 -10.66 -0.04 -6.68
N PHE A 169 -10.60 -0.40 -7.96
CA PHE A 169 -9.60 -1.29 -8.52
C PHE A 169 -8.56 -0.50 -9.32
N VAL A 170 -7.28 -0.77 -9.09
CA VAL A 170 -6.14 -0.11 -9.72
C VAL A 170 -5.08 -1.13 -10.16
N GLU A 171 -4.04 -0.67 -10.84
CA GLU A 171 -3.06 -1.57 -11.48
C GLU A 171 -2.34 -2.52 -10.49
N ASN A 172 -2.06 -2.09 -9.27
CA ASN A 172 -1.41 -2.94 -8.27
C ASN A 172 -2.32 -4.03 -7.69
N ASP A 173 -3.64 -4.00 -7.93
CA ASP A 173 -4.53 -5.10 -7.55
C ASP A 173 -4.22 -6.41 -8.27
N PHE A 174 -3.59 -6.34 -9.45
CA PHE A 174 -3.11 -7.52 -10.17
C PHE A 174 -1.99 -8.26 -9.41
N HIS A 175 -1.33 -7.59 -8.46
CA HIS A 175 -0.19 -8.09 -7.72
C HIS A 175 -0.51 -8.15 -6.22
N CYS A 176 -1.08 -9.26 -5.77
CA CYS A 176 -1.27 -9.47 -4.34
C CYS A 176 0.05 -9.82 -3.63
N PHE A 177 0.43 -8.99 -2.66
CA PHE A 177 1.54 -9.25 -1.75
C PHE A 177 1.02 -9.64 -0.37
N SER A 178 0.17 -10.68 -0.29
CA SER A 178 -0.19 -11.26 1.02
C SER A 178 0.70 -12.47 1.34
N ARG A 179 0.99 -12.69 2.63
CA ARG A 179 1.76 -13.86 3.08
C ARG A 179 1.11 -15.18 2.62
N ARG A 180 -0.21 -15.17 2.48
CA ARG A 180 -1.00 -16.29 1.97
C ARG A 180 -0.73 -16.59 0.49
N ASP A 181 -0.43 -15.60 -0.34
CA ASP A 181 -0.05 -15.81 -1.75
C ASP A 181 1.35 -16.40 -1.89
N LEU A 182 2.26 -16.05 -0.97
CA LEU A 182 3.58 -16.68 -0.86
C LEU A 182 3.49 -18.13 -0.38
N GLU A 183 2.57 -18.44 0.53
CA GLU A 183 2.39 -19.78 1.11
C GLU A 183 1.55 -20.72 0.24
N LEU A 184 0.55 -20.21 -0.49
CA LEU A 184 -0.32 -21.03 -1.34
C LEU A 184 0.28 -21.32 -2.71
N GLY A 185 1.40 -20.69 -3.09
CA GLY A 185 1.77 -20.57 -4.49
C GLY A 185 0.67 -19.83 -5.28
N ALA A 186 0.98 -19.42 -6.50
CA ALA A 186 -0.01 -18.77 -7.36
C ALA A 186 -1.11 -19.75 -7.84
N HIS A 187 -1.93 -20.28 -6.93
CA HIS A 187 -3.16 -20.95 -7.31
C HIS A 187 -4.15 -19.88 -7.76
N ARG A 188 -4.13 -19.61 -9.07
CA ARG A 188 -5.24 -18.95 -9.75
C ARG A 188 -6.52 -19.70 -9.37
N PRO A 189 -7.57 -19.02 -8.88
CA PRO A 189 -8.87 -19.66 -8.75
C PRO A 189 -9.28 -20.21 -10.12
N GLU A 190 -9.80 -21.44 -10.16
CA GLU A 190 -10.37 -21.98 -11.39
C GLU A 190 -11.52 -21.06 -11.81
N LEU A 191 -11.43 -20.57 -13.06
CA LEU A 191 -12.54 -19.85 -13.67
C LEU A 191 -13.72 -20.81 -13.74
N VAL A 192 -14.73 -20.56 -12.92
CA VAL A 192 -16.02 -21.25 -13.05
C VAL A 192 -16.68 -20.67 -14.30
N ASN A 193 -16.67 -21.44 -15.39
CA ASN A 193 -17.45 -21.17 -16.60
C ASN A 193 -18.92 -21.57 -16.38
#